data_AF-A0A6G3UGV8-F1
#
_entry.id   AF-A0A6G3UGV8-F1
#
_cell.length_a   1.000
_cell.length_b   1.000
_cell.length_c   1.000
_cell.angle_alpha   90.00
_cell.angle_beta   90.00
_cell.angle_gamma   90.00
#
_symmetry.space_group_name_H-M   'P 1'
#
loop_
_entity.id
_entity.type
_entity.pdbx_description
1 polymer ?
#
loop_
_entity_poly.entity_id
_entity_poly.type
_entity_poly.pdbx_seq_one_letter_code
_entity_poly.pdbx_strand_id
1 'polypeptide(L)'
;MTTHGRDTLEIRPLEPLAVEFTSSWHYEAGVLIDEVNTPQGLAHWVGAYRSRLGMDAGTPVEVGAADVTTALAVRGALRDLLDALVDAAQPPDASLALVAERAQRVQEARVTWPPAGPRLEWPDGVRTMDIVAAQVCASAIRLLTSPRRDLLRRCPAPSCVLFFTALRTGQQWCSPACGNRARVARHSAKSR
;
A
#
# COMPACT_ATOMS: atom_id res chain seq x y z
N MET A 1 -4.93 -26.94 5.49
CA MET A 1 -6.21 -26.35 5.05
C MET A 1 -5.89 -24.96 4.53
N THR A 2 -5.59 -24.87 3.23
CA THR A 2 -5.12 -23.67 2.57
C THR A 2 -6.23 -22.61 2.60
N THR A 3 -5.92 -21.41 3.09
CA THR A 3 -6.77 -20.22 3.07
C THR A 3 -6.98 -19.65 1.65
N HIS A 4 -7.03 -20.51 0.63
CA HIS A 4 -7.16 -20.16 -0.79
C HIS A 4 -8.63 -20.03 -1.18
N GLY A 5 -9.32 -18.99 -0.73
CA GLY A 5 -10.68 -18.73 -1.22
C GLY A 5 -11.40 -17.52 -0.65
N ARG A 6 -10.82 -16.80 0.32
CA ARG A 6 -11.39 -15.54 0.80
C ARG A 6 -10.48 -14.42 0.34
N ASP A 7 -11.02 -13.47 -0.41
CA ASP A 7 -10.30 -12.26 -0.78
C ASP A 7 -10.05 -11.47 0.50
N THR A 8 -8.78 -11.40 0.91
CA THR A 8 -8.32 -10.71 2.12
C THR A 8 -7.87 -9.28 1.83
N LEU A 9 -7.94 -8.84 0.56
CA LEU A 9 -7.65 -7.47 0.18
C LEU A 9 -8.77 -6.52 0.63
N GLU A 10 -8.57 -5.84 1.76
CA GLU A 10 -9.38 -4.70 2.17
C GLU A 10 -8.95 -3.45 1.39
N ILE A 11 -9.66 -3.11 0.31
CA ILE A 11 -9.44 -1.87 -0.44
C ILE A 11 -9.97 -0.69 0.39
N ARG A 12 -9.12 0.29 0.66
CA ARG A 12 -9.47 1.56 1.34
C ARG A 12 -9.30 2.69 0.32
N PRO A 13 -10.35 3.04 -0.46
CA PRO A 13 -10.23 3.90 -1.64
C PRO A 13 -9.66 5.29 -1.35
N LEU A 14 -9.89 5.80 -0.14
CA LEU A 14 -9.40 7.10 0.26
C LEU A 14 -7.94 7.09 0.69
N GLU A 15 -7.35 5.94 1.02
CA GLU A 15 -5.95 5.85 1.43
C GLU A 15 -5.01 6.08 0.24
N PRO A 16 -3.87 6.78 0.43
CA PRO A 16 -2.85 6.91 -0.61
C PRO A 16 -2.40 5.53 -1.08
N LEU A 17 -2.08 5.39 -2.37
CA LEU A 17 -1.70 4.10 -2.94
C LEU A 17 -0.46 3.50 -2.27
N ALA A 18 0.47 4.33 -1.81
CA ALA A 18 1.60 3.91 -0.99
C ALA A 18 1.16 3.21 0.31
N VAL A 19 0.19 3.78 1.01
CA VAL A 19 -0.34 3.24 2.27
C VAL A 19 -1.10 1.94 2.01
N GLU A 20 -1.85 1.85 0.92
CA GLU A 20 -2.50 0.61 0.47
C GLU A 20 -1.50 -0.50 0.15
N PHE A 21 -0.42 -0.15 -0.55
CA PHE A 21 0.63 -1.12 -0.86
C PHE A 21 1.33 -1.62 0.40
N THR A 22 1.57 -0.77 1.41
CA THR A 22 2.09 -1.23 2.71
C THR A 22 1.12 -2.12 3.49
N SER A 23 -0.19 -2.01 3.23
CA SER A 23 -1.24 -2.84 3.84
C SER A 23 -1.44 -4.20 3.17
N SER A 24 -0.73 -4.48 2.08
CA SER A 24 -0.56 -5.85 1.57
C SER A 24 0.08 -6.78 2.60
N TRP A 25 0.60 -6.25 3.72
CA TRP A 25 1.05 -6.99 4.88
C TRP A 25 0.15 -6.64 6.09
N HIS A 26 -0.68 -7.57 6.54
CA HIS A 26 -1.70 -7.31 7.57
C HIS A 26 -2.08 -8.55 8.36
N TYR A 27 -2.80 -8.38 9.47
CA TYR A 27 -3.36 -9.50 10.24
C TYR A 27 -4.82 -9.74 9.89
N GLU A 28 -5.15 -10.99 9.59
CA GLU A 28 -6.50 -11.49 9.38
C GLU A 28 -6.72 -12.67 10.34
N ALA A 29 -7.75 -12.62 11.17
CA ALA A 29 -8.07 -13.68 12.15
C ALA A 29 -6.86 -14.16 13.00
N GLY A 30 -5.92 -13.26 13.32
CA GLY A 30 -4.73 -13.57 14.13
C GLY A 30 -3.54 -14.13 13.35
N VAL A 31 -3.68 -14.32 12.04
CA VAL A 31 -2.60 -14.76 11.14
C VAL A 31 -2.07 -13.55 10.39
N LEU A 32 -0.74 -13.43 10.33
CA LEU A 32 -0.07 -12.42 9.51
C LEU A 32 -0.08 -12.88 8.05
N ILE A 33 -0.80 -12.14 7.21
CA ILE A 33 -0.92 -12.35 5.77
C ILE A 33 0.02 -11.39 5.06
N ASP A 34 0.68 -11.91 4.02
CA ASP A 34 1.45 -11.13 3.07
C ASP A 34 0.95 -11.41 1.66
N GLU A 35 0.17 -10.47 1.14
CA GLU A 35 -0.55 -10.58 -0.14
C GLU A 35 0.38 -10.54 -1.35
N VAL A 36 1.62 -10.07 -1.20
CA VAL A 36 2.53 -9.85 -2.34
C VAL A 36 3.82 -10.66 -2.23
N ASN A 37 3.90 -11.62 -1.29
CA ASN A 37 5.07 -12.51 -1.13
C ASN A 37 5.16 -13.65 -2.17
N THR A 38 4.17 -13.77 -3.04
CA THR A 38 4.13 -14.75 -4.13
C THR A 38 3.77 -14.06 -5.45
N PRO A 39 4.19 -14.61 -6.61
CA PRO A 39 3.80 -14.04 -7.91
C PRO A 39 2.27 -14.00 -8.09
N GLN A 40 1.55 -15.02 -7.63
CA GLN A 40 0.09 -15.09 -7.71
C GLN A 40 -0.58 -14.03 -6.84
N GLY A 41 -0.12 -13.85 -5.61
CA GLY A 41 -0.62 -12.81 -4.71
C GLY A 41 -0.32 -11.40 -5.24
N LEU A 42 0.89 -11.17 -5.73
CA LEU A 42 1.26 -9.91 -6.37
C LEU A 42 0.38 -9.64 -7.59
N ALA A 43 0.13 -10.64 -8.45
CA ALA A 43 -0.76 -10.50 -9.59
C ALA A 43 -2.20 -10.14 -9.18
N HIS A 44 -2.70 -10.79 -8.11
CA HIS A 44 -4.02 -10.50 -7.54
C HIS A 44 -4.10 -9.07 -7.01
N TRP A 45 -3.10 -8.62 -6.25
CA TRP A 45 -3.01 -7.23 -5.78
C TRP A 45 -2.97 -6.25 -6.95
N VAL A 46 -2.11 -6.47 -7.94
CA VAL A 46 -2.06 -5.59 -9.13
C VAL A 46 -3.43 -5.55 -9.81
N GLY A 47 -4.09 -6.70 -9.98
CA GLY A 47 -5.45 -6.82 -10.51
C GLY A 47 -6.46 -5.93 -9.80
N ALA A 48 -6.49 -5.99 -8.46
CA ALA A 48 -7.39 -5.20 -7.63
C ALA A 48 -7.14 -3.68 -7.72
N TYR A 49 -5.90 -3.26 -8.00
CA TYR A 49 -5.51 -1.84 -8.03
C TYR A 49 -5.23 -1.30 -9.45
N ARG A 50 -5.52 -2.05 -10.52
CA ARG A 50 -5.26 -1.67 -11.93
C ARG A 50 -5.66 -0.24 -12.29
N SER A 51 -6.88 0.16 -11.92
CA SER A 51 -7.39 1.51 -12.21
C SER A 51 -6.57 2.61 -11.55
N ARG A 52 -6.02 2.35 -10.36
CA ARG A 52 -5.16 3.27 -9.61
C ARG A 52 -3.71 3.26 -10.09
N LEU A 53 -3.31 2.21 -10.80
CA LEU A 53 -1.98 2.06 -11.43
C LEU A 53 -1.94 2.67 -12.85
N GLY A 54 -3.09 3.04 -13.40
CA GLY A 54 -3.19 3.46 -14.80
C GLY A 54 -2.98 2.29 -15.77
N MET A 55 -3.45 1.10 -15.39
CA MET A 55 -3.42 -0.09 -16.22
C MET A 55 -4.83 -0.41 -16.72
N ASP A 56 -4.98 -0.69 -18.00
CA ASP A 56 -6.26 -1.09 -18.58
C ASP A 56 -6.72 -2.45 -18.03
N ALA A 57 -8.03 -2.66 -17.95
CA ALA A 57 -8.60 -3.91 -17.44
C ALA A 57 -8.18 -5.15 -18.25
N GLY A 58 -7.88 -4.98 -19.55
CA GLY A 58 -7.49 -6.05 -20.46
C GLY A 58 -5.99 -6.35 -20.53
N THR A 59 -5.11 -5.50 -20.00
CA THR A 59 -3.66 -5.70 -20.08
C THR A 59 -3.24 -6.92 -19.26
N PRO A 60 -2.53 -7.93 -19.78
CA PRO A 60 -2.06 -9.04 -18.95
C PRO A 60 -1.19 -8.54 -17.77
N VAL A 61 -1.37 -9.15 -16.59
CA VAL A 61 -0.50 -8.89 -15.43
C VAL A 61 0.58 -9.95 -15.43
N GLU A 62 1.74 -9.56 -15.95
CA GLU A 62 2.92 -10.40 -15.99
C GLU A 62 3.82 -10.06 -14.79
N VAL A 63 3.95 -11.02 -13.87
CA VAL A 63 4.80 -10.91 -12.68
C VAL A 63 5.48 -12.26 -12.40
N GLY A 64 6.76 -12.19 -12.03
CA GLY A 64 7.58 -13.35 -11.67
C GLY A 64 8.22 -13.22 -10.29
N ALA A 65 9.08 -14.19 -9.94
CA ALA A 65 9.76 -14.20 -8.64
C ALA A 65 10.65 -12.96 -8.40
N ALA A 66 11.30 -12.43 -9.45
CA ALA A 66 12.10 -11.20 -9.34
C ALA A 66 11.23 -9.95 -9.05
N ASP A 67 9.99 -9.95 -9.54
CA ASP A 67 9.04 -8.86 -9.29
C ASP A 67 8.55 -8.89 -7.84
N VAL A 68 8.36 -10.08 -7.26
CA VAL A 68 8.08 -10.24 -5.83
C VAL A 68 9.21 -9.65 -4.98
N THR A 69 10.47 -9.99 -5.27
CA THR A 69 11.63 -9.41 -4.56
C THR A 69 11.62 -7.88 -4.66
N THR A 70 11.32 -7.34 -5.84
CA THR A 70 11.22 -5.89 -6.07
C THR A 70 10.06 -5.28 -5.27
N ALA A 71 8.88 -5.91 -5.27
CA ALA A 71 7.70 -5.48 -4.53
C ALA A 71 7.98 -5.44 -3.02
N LEU A 72 8.64 -6.45 -2.47
CA LEU A 72 9.02 -6.53 -1.06
C LEU A 72 10.03 -5.44 -0.70
N ALA A 73 11.04 -5.19 -1.54
CA ALA A 73 12.01 -4.11 -1.32
C ALA A 73 11.34 -2.72 -1.34
N VAL A 74 10.46 -2.47 -2.32
CA VAL A 74 9.68 -1.22 -2.40
C VAL A 74 8.77 -1.08 -1.17
N ARG A 75 8.09 -2.15 -0.76
CA ARG A 75 7.21 -2.11 0.41
C ARG A 75 7.99 -1.84 1.70
N GLY A 76 9.15 -2.47 1.86
CA GLY A 76 10.05 -2.23 2.99
C GLY A 76 10.48 -0.75 3.06
N ALA A 77 11.00 -0.22 1.95
CA ALA A 77 11.39 1.19 1.88
C ALA A 77 10.21 2.13 2.19
N LEU A 78 9.03 1.88 1.61
CA LEU A 78 7.84 2.66 1.91
C LEU A 78 7.48 2.62 3.40
N ARG A 79 7.53 1.44 4.04
CA ARG A 79 7.30 1.34 5.49
C ARG A 79 8.31 2.13 6.29
N ASP A 80 9.60 2.06 5.96
CA ASP A 80 10.64 2.86 6.64
C ASP A 80 10.32 4.37 6.57
N LEU A 81 9.88 4.86 5.41
CA LEU A 81 9.53 6.27 5.24
C LEU A 81 8.28 6.66 6.03
N LEU A 82 7.25 5.80 6.05
CA LEU A 82 6.03 6.05 6.84
C LEU A 82 6.31 5.94 8.35
N ASP A 83 7.19 5.03 8.76
CA ASP A 83 7.64 4.88 10.13
C ASP A 83 8.39 6.13 10.59
N ALA A 84 9.38 6.57 9.82
CA ALA A 84 10.14 7.78 10.08
C ALA A 84 9.24 9.03 10.20
N LEU A 85 8.23 9.15 9.32
CA LEU A 85 7.25 10.24 9.42
C LEU A 85 6.48 10.21 10.74
N VAL A 86 5.93 9.05 11.13
CA VAL A 86 5.10 8.93 12.33
C VAL A 86 5.92 9.11 13.61
N ASP A 87 7.18 8.67 13.62
CA ASP A 87 8.10 8.82 14.75
C ASP A 87 8.82 10.17 14.80
N ALA A 88 8.61 11.05 13.82
CA ALA A 88 9.38 12.28 13.64
C ALA A 88 10.90 12.02 13.63
N ALA A 89 11.31 10.96 12.93
CA ALA A 89 12.69 10.51 12.79
C ALA A 89 13.18 10.64 11.33
N GLN A 90 14.48 10.43 11.12
CA GLN A 90 15.08 10.39 9.78
C GLN A 90 14.96 8.98 9.20
N PRO A 91 14.47 8.82 7.94
CA PRO A 91 14.45 7.51 7.29
C PRO A 91 15.85 7.06 6.88
N PRO A 92 16.08 5.76 6.65
CA PRO A 92 17.31 5.28 6.02
C PRO A 92 17.54 5.90 4.64
N ASP A 93 18.76 6.35 4.37
CA ASP A 93 19.13 6.97 3.08
C ASP A 93 18.85 6.04 1.89
N ALA A 94 19.08 4.74 2.05
CA ALA A 94 18.81 3.74 1.01
C ALA A 94 17.32 3.65 0.66
N SER A 95 16.43 3.70 1.66
CA SER A 95 14.98 3.65 1.47
C SER A 95 14.49 4.94 0.79
N LEU A 96 15.04 6.10 1.20
CA LEU A 96 14.76 7.38 0.56
C LEU A 96 15.20 7.40 -0.92
N ALA A 97 16.42 6.93 -1.20
CA ALA A 97 16.97 6.86 -2.55
C ALA A 97 16.15 5.92 -3.46
N LEU A 98 15.79 4.73 -2.97
CA LEU A 98 14.97 3.77 -3.72
C LEU A 98 13.59 4.35 -4.08
N VAL A 99 12.92 4.99 -3.12
CA VAL A 99 11.61 5.61 -3.38
C VAL A 99 11.74 6.75 -4.40
N ALA A 100 12.77 7.59 -4.28
CA ALA A 100 13.02 8.67 -5.22
C ALA A 100 13.29 8.14 -6.64
N GLU A 101 14.20 7.18 -6.79
CA GLU A 101 14.55 6.54 -8.08
C GLU A 101 13.31 5.95 -8.75
N ARG A 102 12.56 5.11 -8.04
CA ARG A 102 11.39 4.43 -8.63
C ARG A 102 10.29 5.41 -8.99
N ALA A 103 10.07 6.45 -8.19
CA ALA A 103 9.07 7.47 -8.46
C ALA A 103 9.36 8.27 -9.74
N GLN A 104 10.63 8.45 -10.16
CA GLN A 104 10.96 9.19 -11.37
C GLN A 104 10.32 8.57 -12.63
N ARG A 105 10.12 7.25 -12.64
CA ARG A 105 9.54 6.55 -13.80
C ARG A 105 8.11 6.97 -14.12
N VAL A 106 7.38 7.62 -13.20
CA VAL A 106 6.05 8.17 -13.53
C VAL A 106 6.09 9.22 -14.63
N GLN A 107 7.26 9.81 -14.90
CA GLN A 107 7.46 10.76 -16.00
C GLN A 107 7.43 10.08 -17.39
N GLU A 108 7.57 8.75 -17.45
CA GLU A 108 7.40 7.98 -18.69
C GLU A 108 5.93 7.89 -19.12
N ALA A 109 5.00 7.97 -18.16
CA ALA A 109 3.58 7.94 -18.43
C ALA A 109 3.05 9.31 -18.89
N ARG A 110 2.02 9.30 -19.73
CA ARG A 110 1.33 10.51 -20.20
C ARG A 110 -0.16 10.43 -19.91
N VAL A 111 -0.80 11.59 -19.78
CA VAL A 111 -2.26 11.66 -19.77
C VAL A 111 -2.75 11.69 -21.22
N THR A 112 -3.66 10.79 -21.57
CA THR A 112 -4.40 10.83 -22.83
C THR A 112 -5.88 11.03 -22.56
N TRP A 113 -6.61 11.58 -23.56
CA TRP A 113 -8.01 11.97 -23.41
C TRP A 113 -8.90 11.35 -24.50
N PRO A 114 -9.08 10.02 -24.52
CA PRO A 114 -10.02 9.35 -25.43
C PRO A 114 -11.48 9.68 -25.11
N PRO A 115 -12.45 9.34 -26.00
CA PRO A 115 -13.88 9.55 -25.76
C PRO A 115 -14.43 8.91 -24.46
N ALA A 116 -13.79 7.85 -23.97
CA ALA A 116 -14.15 7.19 -22.72
C ALA A 116 -13.71 7.97 -21.45
N GLY A 117 -12.98 9.07 -21.60
CA GLY A 117 -12.49 9.91 -20.50
C GLY A 117 -10.96 9.88 -20.35
N PRO A 118 -10.39 10.72 -19.48
CA PRO A 118 -8.95 10.79 -19.27
C PRO A 118 -8.40 9.47 -18.73
N ARG A 119 -7.26 9.04 -19.24
CA ARG A 119 -6.52 7.89 -18.72
C ARG A 119 -5.03 8.17 -18.65
N LEU A 120 -4.36 7.46 -17.75
CA LEU A 120 -2.90 7.40 -17.75
C LEU A 120 -2.47 6.33 -18.75
N GLU A 121 -1.50 6.66 -19.59
CA GLU A 121 -0.99 5.77 -20.63
C GLU A 121 0.52 5.61 -20.45
N TRP A 122 0.96 4.37 -20.29
CA TRP A 122 2.37 3.99 -20.21
C TRP A 122 2.91 3.65 -21.61
N PRO A 123 4.22 3.86 -21.86
CA PRO A 123 4.87 3.35 -23.06
C PRO A 123 4.73 1.83 -23.20
N ASP A 124 4.76 1.35 -24.43
CA ASP A 124 4.78 -0.09 -24.69
C ASP A 124 6.04 -0.74 -24.11
N GLY A 125 5.90 -1.98 -23.64
CA GLY A 125 7.02 -2.77 -23.10
C GLY A 125 7.46 -2.40 -21.68
N VAL A 126 6.81 -1.45 -21.01
CA VAL A 126 7.06 -1.22 -19.57
C VAL A 126 6.54 -2.42 -18.77
N ARG A 127 7.39 -2.98 -17.92
CA ARG A 127 7.03 -4.14 -17.10
C ARG A 127 6.00 -3.75 -16.04
N THR A 128 5.09 -4.68 -15.72
CA THR A 128 4.05 -4.51 -14.68
C THR A 128 4.63 -3.96 -13.37
N MET A 129 5.71 -4.56 -12.88
CA MET A 129 6.28 -4.18 -11.59
C MET A 129 6.95 -2.79 -11.62
N ASP A 130 7.47 -2.35 -12.77
CA ASP A 130 8.03 -1.00 -12.90
C ASP A 130 6.92 0.06 -12.82
N ILE A 131 5.74 -0.21 -13.41
CA ILE A 131 4.53 0.62 -13.25
C ILE A 131 4.09 0.68 -11.79
N VAL A 132 4.01 -0.47 -11.13
CA VAL A 132 3.62 -0.58 -9.71
C VAL A 132 4.58 0.25 -8.84
N ALA A 133 5.88 0.00 -8.94
CA ALA A 133 6.91 0.69 -8.18
C ALA A 133 6.84 2.21 -8.40
N ALA A 134 6.69 2.65 -9.64
CA ALA A 134 6.58 4.06 -9.97
C ALA A 134 5.37 4.72 -9.30
N GLN A 135 4.18 4.11 -9.42
CA GLN A 135 2.95 4.67 -8.89
C GLN A 135 2.90 4.68 -7.35
N VAL A 136 3.32 3.59 -6.70
CA VAL A 136 3.33 3.54 -5.23
C VAL A 136 4.37 4.49 -4.65
N CYS A 137 5.57 4.59 -5.24
CA CYS A 137 6.61 5.50 -4.77
C CYS A 137 6.25 6.97 -5.03
N ALA A 138 5.69 7.31 -6.19
CA ALA A 138 5.19 8.65 -6.45
C ALA A 138 4.02 9.02 -5.53
N SER A 139 3.14 8.06 -5.21
CA SER A 139 2.10 8.25 -4.20
C SER A 139 2.69 8.54 -2.81
N ALA A 140 3.82 7.92 -2.46
CA ALA A 140 4.49 8.14 -1.18
C ALA A 140 5.09 9.55 -1.11
N ILE A 141 5.80 9.98 -2.16
CA ILE A 141 6.34 11.34 -2.26
C ILE A 141 5.21 12.37 -2.12
N ARG A 142 4.09 12.20 -2.84
CA ARG A 142 2.92 13.09 -2.73
C ARG A 142 2.34 13.11 -1.32
N LEU A 143 2.25 11.97 -0.65
CA LEU A 143 1.77 11.90 0.73
C LEU A 143 2.70 12.68 1.67
N LEU A 144 3.99 12.32 1.68
CA LEU A 144 5.01 12.85 2.60
C LEU A 144 5.24 14.36 2.43
N THR A 145 5.00 14.91 1.24
CA THR A 145 5.19 16.34 0.94
C THR A 145 3.89 17.17 1.03
N SER A 146 2.75 16.54 1.34
CA SER A 146 1.46 17.22 1.45
C SER A 146 1.02 17.42 2.91
N PRO A 147 0.04 18.31 3.19
CA PRO A 147 -0.59 18.41 4.51
C PRO A 147 -1.22 17.11 5.01
N ARG A 148 -1.51 16.16 4.11
CA ARG A 148 -2.08 14.87 4.47
C ARG A 148 -1.15 14.03 5.34
N ARG A 149 0.17 14.29 5.31
CA ARG A 149 1.14 13.62 6.18
C ARG A 149 0.80 13.78 7.67
N ASP A 150 0.24 14.92 8.06
CA ASP A 150 -0.09 15.25 9.46
C ASP A 150 -1.28 14.41 9.97
N LEU A 151 -2.00 13.75 9.05
CA LEU A 151 -3.10 12.84 9.35
C LEU A 151 -2.67 11.36 9.37
N LEU A 152 -1.44 11.04 8.96
CA LEU A 152 -0.97 9.66 8.93
C LEU A 152 -0.70 9.16 10.35
N ARG A 153 -1.16 7.94 10.66
CA ARG A 153 -0.96 7.30 11.95
C ARG A 153 -0.68 5.81 11.78
N ARG A 154 0.07 5.24 12.73
CA ARG A 154 0.04 3.79 12.98
C ARG A 154 -1.20 3.43 13.77
N CYS A 155 -1.83 2.32 13.42
CA CYS A 155 -2.98 1.84 14.16
C CYS A 155 -2.55 1.30 15.54
N PRO A 156 -3.10 1.81 16.66
CA PRO A 156 -2.70 1.38 18.00
C PRO A 156 -3.44 0.10 18.47
N ALA A 157 -4.26 -0.52 17.62
CA ALA A 157 -4.95 -1.74 18.01
C ALA A 157 -3.94 -2.90 18.17
N PRO A 158 -4.15 -3.81 19.15
CA PRO A 158 -3.25 -4.95 19.37
C PRO A 158 -2.96 -5.71 18.07
N SER A 159 -1.70 -6.05 17.84
CA SER A 159 -1.23 -6.77 16.65
C SER A 159 -1.52 -6.08 15.30
N CYS A 160 -1.97 -4.82 15.25
CA CYS A 160 -2.13 -4.13 13.97
C CYS A 160 -0.78 -3.60 13.47
N VAL A 161 -0.48 -3.83 12.19
CA VAL A 161 0.75 -3.34 11.54
C VAL A 161 0.48 -2.26 10.49
N LEU A 162 -0.78 -1.80 10.39
CA LEU A 162 -1.23 -0.89 9.35
C LEU A 162 -1.00 0.59 9.71
N PHE A 163 -0.64 1.35 8.69
CA PHE A 163 -0.81 2.80 8.66
C PHE A 163 -2.19 3.16 8.13
N PHE A 164 -2.71 4.31 8.55
CA PHE A 164 -3.95 4.87 8.04
C PHE A 164 -3.95 6.40 8.10
N THR A 165 -4.73 7.03 7.24
CA THR A 165 -5.02 8.46 7.30
C THR A 165 -6.23 8.69 8.21
N ALA A 166 -6.09 9.47 9.28
CA ALA A 166 -7.19 9.83 10.16
C ALA A 166 -8.10 10.91 9.53
N LEU A 167 -8.92 10.51 8.55
CA LEU A 167 -9.78 11.41 7.77
C LEU A 167 -11.03 11.89 8.52
N ARG A 168 -11.37 11.27 9.65
CA ARG A 168 -12.51 11.66 10.48
C ARG A 168 -12.04 12.15 11.84
N THR A 169 -12.69 13.21 12.34
CA THR A 169 -12.48 13.72 13.70
C THR A 169 -12.63 12.57 14.70
N GLY A 170 -11.61 12.39 15.57
CA GLY A 170 -11.60 11.35 16.58
C GLY A 170 -11.33 9.92 16.06
N GLN A 171 -10.92 9.74 14.80
CA GLN A 171 -10.53 8.42 14.29
C GLN A 171 -9.24 7.93 14.97
N GLN A 172 -9.39 6.91 15.83
CA GLN A 172 -8.27 6.33 16.59
C GLN A 172 -7.69 5.06 15.95
N TRP A 173 -8.44 4.38 15.07
CA TRP A 173 -8.04 3.10 14.48
C TRP A 173 -8.26 3.08 12.97
N CYS A 174 -7.52 2.20 12.27
CA CYS A 174 -7.60 2.05 10.82
C CYS A 174 -8.94 1.45 10.35
N SER A 175 -9.61 0.65 11.18
CA SER A 175 -10.89 0.02 10.86
C SER A 175 -11.77 -0.21 12.10
N PRO A 176 -13.10 -0.38 11.93
CA PRO A 176 -14.00 -0.74 13.03
C PRO A 176 -13.58 -2.04 13.75
N ALA A 177 -13.09 -3.02 13.00
CA ALA A 177 -12.57 -4.28 13.55
C ALA A 177 -11.39 -4.06 14.51
N CYS A 178 -10.46 -3.17 14.15
CA CYS A 178 -9.37 -2.76 15.03
C CYS A 178 -9.87 -2.07 16.30
N GLY A 179 -10.88 -1.20 16.19
CA GLY A 179 -11.51 -0.59 17.36
C GLY A 179 -12.19 -1.59 18.29
N ASN A 180 -12.88 -2.61 17.74
CA ASN A 180 -13.46 -3.70 18.52
C ASN A 180 -12.36 -4.49 19.26
N ARG A 181 -11.29 -4.86 18.55
CA ARG A 181 -10.16 -5.61 19.13
C ARG A 181 -9.49 -4.86 20.28
N ALA A 182 -9.28 -3.54 20.13
CA ALA A 182 -8.74 -2.70 21.20
C ALA A 182 -9.66 -2.64 22.43
N ARG A 183 -10.99 -2.56 22.22
CA ARG A 183 -11.97 -2.57 23.32
C ARG A 183 -11.99 -3.90 24.08
N VAL A 184 -11.95 -5.02 23.36
CA VAL A 184 -11.89 -6.37 23.96
C VAL A 184 -10.62 -6.54 24.78
N ALA A 185 -9.45 -6.21 24.22
CA ALA A 185 -8.18 -6.33 24.93
C ALA A 185 -8.16 -5.52 26.25
N ARG A 186 -8.71 -4.29 26.24
CA ARG A 186 -8.83 -3.46 27.45
C ARG A 186 -9.75 -4.09 28.49
N HIS A 187 -10.85 -4.73 28.08
CA HIS A 187 -11.73 -5.42 29.03
C HIS A 187 -11.02 -6.63 29.66
N SER A 188 -10.37 -7.47 28.84
CA SER A 188 -9.63 -8.64 29.31
C SER A 188 -8.48 -8.30 30.26
N ALA A 189 -7.82 -7.15 30.05
CA ALA A 189 -6.77 -6.66 30.94
C ALA A 189 -7.28 -6.16 32.31
N LYS A 190 -8.57 -5.78 32.41
CA LYS A 190 -9.21 -5.35 33.67
C LYS A 190 -9.82 -6.50 34.47
N SER A 191 -10.10 -7.62 33.81
CA SER A 191 -10.66 -8.83 34.42
C SER A 191 -9.59 -9.83 34.88
N ARG A 192 -8.31 -9.47 34.76
CA ARG A 192 -7.16 -10.14 35.36
C ARG A 192 -6.71 -9.36 36.58
#